data_AF-A0A7C5CBU0-F1
#
_entry.id   AF-A0A7C5CBU0-F1
#
_cell.length_a   1.000
_cell.length_b   1.000
_cell.length_c   1.000
_cell.angle_alpha   90.00
_cell.angle_beta   90.00
_cell.angle_gamma   90.00
#
_symmetry.space_group_name_H-M   'P 1'
#
loop_
_entity.id
_entity.type
_entity.pdbx_description
1 polymer ?
#
loop_
_entity_poly.entity_id
_entity_poly.type
_entity_poly.pdbx_seq_one_letter_code
_entity_poly.pdbx_strand_id
1 'polypeptide(L)'
;LPAGKTTLALGDQIGVFPVQSVSENEILLGEDDKHLNFLISVLRHENGVALSTWVRTHNGFGKAYLLTIMPFHKIIVRDAAKRISRDT
;
A
#
# COMPACT_ATOMS: atom_id res chain seq x y z
N LEU A 1 16.38 -3.95 4.97
CA LEU A 1 16.05 -4.65 3.70
C LEU A 1 16.65 -6.05 3.78
N PRO A 2 15.86 -7.12 3.94
CA PRO A 2 16.35 -8.46 3.64
C PRO A 2 16.37 -8.66 2.11
N ALA A 3 17.40 -9.33 1.63
CA ALA A 3 17.75 -9.48 0.24
C ALA A 3 16.77 -10.34 -0.58
N GLY A 4 16.56 -9.99 -1.85
CA GLY A 4 16.51 -10.99 -2.92
C GLY A 4 15.19 -11.69 -3.25
N LYS A 5 14.12 -10.94 -3.55
CA LYS A 5 13.03 -11.45 -4.42
C LYS A 5 12.72 -10.44 -5.52
N THR A 6 13.26 -10.67 -6.72
CA THR A 6 13.00 -9.85 -7.92
C THR A 6 11.64 -10.20 -8.56
N THR A 7 11.01 -11.27 -8.09
CA THR A 7 9.67 -11.71 -8.49
C THR A 7 8.81 -11.82 -7.24
N LEU A 8 7.80 -10.99 -7.14
CA LEU A 8 6.79 -11.06 -6.09
C LEU A 8 5.78 -12.15 -6.49
N ALA A 9 5.44 -13.03 -5.57
CA ALA A 9 4.40 -14.05 -5.77
C ALA A 9 3.17 -13.76 -4.90
N LEU A 10 2.02 -14.35 -5.27
CA LEU A 10 0.82 -14.33 -4.43
C LEU A 10 1.14 -14.86 -3.03
N GLY A 11 0.78 -14.10 -2.00
CA GLY A 11 1.06 -14.45 -0.60
C GLY A 11 2.42 -13.97 -0.06
N ASP A 12 3.29 -13.37 -0.88
CA ASP A 12 4.43 -12.61 -0.36
C ASP A 12 3.94 -11.38 0.43
N GLN A 13 4.77 -10.87 1.34
CA GLN A 13 4.46 -9.67 2.12
C GLN A 13 5.42 -8.54 1.76
N ILE A 14 4.85 -7.37 1.46
CA ILE A 14 5.61 -6.13 1.32
C ILE A 14 5.30 -5.25 2.53
N GLY A 15 6.27 -5.19 3.44
CA GLY A 15 6.05 -4.56 4.74
C GLY A 15 5.08 -5.38 5.58
N VAL A 16 3.93 -4.79 5.92
CA VAL A 16 2.83 -5.46 6.65
C VAL A 16 1.67 -5.88 5.76
N PHE A 17 1.73 -5.59 4.45
CA PHE A 17 0.61 -5.83 3.53
C PHE A 17 0.85 -7.09 2.70
N PRO A 18 -0.11 -8.02 2.63
CA PRO A 18 0.00 -9.19 1.78
C PRO A 18 -0.19 -8.82 0.30
N VAL A 19 0.53 -9.50 -0.58
CA VAL A 19 0.41 -9.38 -2.03
C VAL A 19 -0.82 -10.13 -2.51
N GLN A 20 -1.81 -9.39 -3.02
CA GLN A 20 -3.03 -9.95 -3.59
C GLN A 20 -2.94 -10.22 -5.08
N SER A 21 -2.12 -9.47 -5.81
CA SER A 21 -1.90 -9.69 -7.24
C SER A 21 -0.58 -9.08 -7.68
N VAL A 22 0.07 -9.72 -8.64
CA VAL A 22 1.28 -9.24 -9.30
C VAL A 22 1.09 -9.40 -10.79
N SER A 23 1.15 -8.28 -11.51
CA SER A 23 1.18 -8.20 -12.95
C SER A 23 2.51 -7.55 -13.40
N GLU A 24 2.80 -7.58 -14.69
CA GLU A 24 4.06 -7.05 -15.24
C GLU A 24 4.31 -5.58 -14.85
N ASN A 25 3.25 -4.78 -14.82
CA ASN A 25 3.33 -3.35 -14.53
C ASN A 25 2.59 -2.94 -13.25
N GLU A 26 1.88 -3.84 -12.57
CA GLU A 26 1.05 -3.49 -11.42
C GLU A 26 1.18 -4.49 -10.29
N ILE A 27 1.28 -4.01 -9.05
CA ILE A 27 1.24 -4.83 -7.85
C ILE A 27 0.07 -4.36 -6.99
N LEU A 28 -0.80 -5.30 -6.61
CA LEU A 28 -1.87 -5.07 -5.66
C LEU A 28 -1.47 -5.66 -4.30
N LEU A 29 -1.36 -4.78 -3.30
CA LEU A 29 -1.08 -5.13 -1.91
C LEU A 29 -2.31 -4.82 -1.09
N GLY A 30 -2.81 -5.74 -0.30
CA GLY A 30 -4.00 -5.42 0.46
C GLY A 30 -4.51 -6.56 1.28
N GLU A 31 -5.30 -6.21 2.28
CA GLU A 31 -5.91 -7.18 3.18
C GLU A 31 -7.40 -6.86 3.28
N ASP A 32 -8.21 -7.92 3.18
CA ASP A 32 -9.61 -7.89 3.54
C ASP A 32 -9.70 -8.21 5.04
N ASP A 33 -9.60 -7.18 5.87
CA ASP A 33 -9.83 -7.32 7.31
C ASP A 33 -11.31 -7.04 7.64
N LYS A 34 -11.81 -7.66 8.71
CA LYS A 34 -13.20 -7.56 9.20
C LYS A 34 -13.66 -6.11 9.45
N HIS A 35 -12.72 -5.20 9.65
CA HIS A 35 -12.97 -3.80 10.00
C HIS A 35 -12.90 -2.87 8.79
N LEU A 36 -12.06 -3.19 7.81
CA LEU A 36 -11.74 -2.38 6.64
C LEU A 36 -11.04 -3.23 5.58
N ASN A 37 -11.50 -3.11 4.35
CA ASN A 37 -10.75 -3.62 3.20
C ASN A 37 -9.79 -2.53 2.76
N PHE A 38 -8.52 -2.87 2.64
CA PHE A 38 -7.47 -1.95 2.25
C PHE A 38 -6.69 -2.54 1.08
N LEU A 39 -6.59 -1.77 -0.01
CA LEU A 39 -5.88 -2.16 -1.22
C LEU A 39 -4.96 -1.00 -1.64
N ILE A 40 -3.70 -1.30 -1.89
CA ILE A 40 -2.71 -0.43 -2.50
C ILE A 40 -2.42 -0.99 -3.87
N SER A 41 -2.64 -0.18 -4.90
CA SER A 41 -2.12 -0.43 -6.24
C SER A 41 -0.83 0.36 -6.42
N VAL A 42 0.23 -0.35 -6.82
CA VAL A 42 1.49 0.23 -7.28
C VAL A 42 1.59 -0.05 -8.76
N LEU A 43 1.32 0.96 -9.58
CA LEU A 43 1.33 0.86 -11.04
C LEU A 43 2.58 1.56 -11.58
N ARG A 44 3.41 0.81 -12.30
CA ARG A 44 4.56 1.33 -13.03
C ARG A 44 4.09 1.84 -14.39
N HIS A 45 4.45 3.08 -14.69
CA HIS A 45 4.36 3.68 -16.02
C HIS A 45 5.77 3.92 -16.58
N GLU A 46 5.86 4.22 -17.88
CA GLU A 46 7.14 4.45 -18.56
C GLU A 46 7.98 5.57 -17.91
N ASN A 47 7.33 6.59 -17.38
CA ASN A 47 7.98 7.78 -16.80
C ASN A 47 7.75 7.94 -15.29
N GLY A 48 7.35 6.87 -14.57
CA GLY A 48 7.16 6.96 -13.13
C GLY A 48 6.37 5.83 -12.51
N VAL A 49 6.02 6.01 -11.24
CA VAL A 49 5.19 5.05 -10.48
C VAL A 49 3.98 5.79 -9.94
N ALA A 50 2.79 5.26 -10.21
CA ALA A 50 1.54 5.69 -9.62
C ALA A 50 1.24 4.81 -8.40
N LEU A 51 0.97 5.46 -7.27
CA LEU A 51 0.55 4.80 -6.03
C LEU A 51 -0.89 5.18 -5.74
N SER A 52 -1.79 4.21 -5.78
CA SER A 52 -3.21 4.38 -5.46
C SER A 52 -3.56 3.58 -4.21
N THR A 53 -4.30 4.18 -3.28
CA THR A 53 -4.74 3.50 -2.07
C THR A 53 -6.25 3.58 -1.98
N TRP A 54 -6.89 2.42 -1.97
CA TRP A 54 -8.32 2.24 -1.85
C TRP A 54 -8.64 1.64 -0.48
N VAL A 55 -9.58 2.27 0.22
CA VAL A 55 -10.03 1.82 1.54
C VAL A 55 -11.54 1.77 1.56
N ARG A 56 -12.10 0.60 1.85
CA ARG A 56 -13.54 0.42 2.04
C ARG A 56 -13.80 -0.02 3.48
N THR A 57 -14.38 0.87 4.28
CA THR A 57 -14.84 0.54 5.64
C THR A 57 -16.20 -0.14 5.57
N HIS A 58 -16.34 -1.32 6.16
CA HIS A 58 -17.62 -2.05 6.13
C HIS A 58 -18.60 -1.58 7.21
N ASN A 59 -18.09 -1.12 8.36
CA ASN A 59 -18.89 -0.73 9.52
C ASN A 59 -18.46 0.64 10.09
N GLY A 60 -19.32 1.26 10.91
CA GLY A 60 -19.01 2.52 11.62
C GLY A 60 -17.73 2.47 12.46
N PHE A 61 -17.38 1.29 12.99
CA PHE A 61 -16.10 1.04 13.67
C PHE A 61 -14.89 1.19 12.73
N GLY A 62 -14.99 0.72 11.49
CA GLY A 62 -13.93 0.91 10.49
C GLY A 62 -13.69 2.39 10.19
N LYS A 63 -14.75 3.20 10.17
CA LYS A 63 -14.64 4.66 10.01
C LYS A 63 -13.98 5.33 11.22
N ALA A 64 -14.36 4.95 12.44
CA ALA A 64 -13.74 5.47 13.66
C ALA A 64 -12.25 5.09 13.77
N TYR A 65 -11.91 3.85 13.43
CA TYR A 65 -10.53 3.36 13.38
C TYR A 65 -9.71 4.13 12.34
N LEU A 66 -10.24 4.28 11.11
CA LEU A 66 -9.57 5.02 10.05
C LEU A 66 -9.33 6.47 10.45
N LEU A 67 -10.33 7.15 11.02
CA LEU A 67 -10.18 8.52 11.52
C LEU A 67 -9.10 8.64 12.60
N THR A 68 -8.93 7.62 13.43
CA THR A 68 -7.91 7.58 14.49
C THR A 68 -6.50 7.42 13.92
N ILE A 69 -6.30 6.57 12.91
CA ILE A 69 -4.97 6.31 12.34
C ILE A 69 -4.54 7.30 11.25
N MET A 70 -5.51 7.94 10.58
CA MET A 70 -5.29 8.89 9.48
C MET A 70 -4.26 10.01 9.75
N PRO A 71 -4.22 10.67 10.93
CA PRO A 71 -3.20 11.68 11.20
C PRO A 71 -1.77 11.11 11.11
N PHE A 72 -1.54 9.92 11.66
CA PHE A 72 -0.24 9.24 11.58
C PHE A 72 0.08 8.78 10.16
N HIS A 73 -0.91 8.22 9.47
CA HIS A 73 -0.76 7.72 8.11
C HIS A 73 -0.32 8.83 7.14
N LYS A 74 -0.90 10.03 7.26
CA LYS A 74 -0.51 11.20 6.46
C LYS A 74 0.95 11.63 6.68
N ILE A 75 1.48 11.49 7.89
CA ILE A 75 2.87 11.87 8.21
C ILE A 75 3.83 10.88 7.54
N ILE A 76 3.58 9.57 7.68
CA ILE A 76 4.43 8.52 7.12
C ILE A 76 4.47 8.61 5.58
N VAL A 77 3.31 8.74 4.94
CA VAL A 77 3.23 8.85 3.46
C VAL A 77 3.95 10.10 2.96
N ARG A 78 3.82 11.23 3.66
CA ARG A 78 4.56 12.45 3.32
C ARG A 78 6.06 12.30 3.50
N ASP A 79 6.52 11.63 4.55
CA ASP A 79 7.96 11.37 4.74
C ASP A 79 8.49 10.44 3.65
N ALA A 80 7.76 9.37 3.31
CA ALA A 80 8.11 8.47 2.23
C ALA A 80 8.19 9.20 0.87
N ALA A 81 7.19 10.03 0.54
CA ALA A 81 7.20 10.83 -0.70
C ALA A 81 8.37 11.83 -0.74
N LYS A 82 8.69 12.48 0.40
CA LYS A 82 9.85 13.38 0.51
C LYS A 82 11.18 12.65 0.32
N ARG A 83 11.30 11.41 0.79
CA ARG A 83 12.50 10.59 0.59
C ARG A 83 12.69 10.25 -0.89
N ILE A 84 11.62 9.81 -1.56
CA ILE A 84 11.66 9.47 -2.99
C ILE A 84 12.06 10.70 -3.82
N SER A 85 11.54 11.89 -3.49
CA SER A 85 11.90 13.14 -4.16
C SER A 85 13.35 13.61 -3.90
N ARG A 86 14.04 13.10 -2.89
CA ARG A 86 15.44 13.47 -2.58
C ARG A 86 16.45 12.53 -3.23
N ASP A 87 16.03 11.34 -3.63
CA ASP A 87 16.85 10.31 -4.30
C ASP A 87 16.71 10.34 -5.83
N THR A 88 15.99 11.32 -6.39
CA THR A 88 15.97 11.65 -7.84
C THR A 88 16.70 12.95 -8.06
#